data_AF-A0AA35WQN5-F1
#
_entry.id   AF-A0AA35WQN5-F1
#
_cell.length_a   1.000
_cell.length_b   1.000
_cell.length_c   1.000
_cell.angle_alpha   90.00
_cell.angle_beta   90.00
_cell.angle_gamma   90.00
#
_symmetry.space_group_name_H-M   'P 1'
#
loop_
_entity.id
_entity.type
_entity.pdbx_description
1 polymer ?
#
loop_
_entity_poly.entity_id
_entity_poly.type
_entity_poly.pdbx_seq_one_letter_code
_entity_poly.pdbx_strand_id
1 'polypeptide(L)'
;RYIYISCESSPVSSSDRTCFTTSPDYEQRKKLLESLKNKLEALLSPRLVAALSSHNLEEAQEYGKMFTSIERYSQLRNYFIGCHKTALVEIWTSLHDPAKSLMSYLPSFYDELLSRWHSEYTWCSQVFSDPLDLLSQLFSGALESLESQISRCLQASLQSSSLSTLTDARQQALKFVKGLEKMISEVPMPSPPLPSLFSLVEAVHAPFCQLLVRYPNLEQQSLTHTLKDMQLYTAAPEDTVSSLSSSIPKVLHSAAQALERCVQLTEGWGTAGLVRALEAFFTQYLSKLSSTVNSLRGSCGLGTRAGGGGASRGEDWAYLQVAFALIQCCG
;
A
#
# COMPACT_ATOMS: atom_id res chain seq x y z
N ARG A 1 20.92 76.93 21.98
CA ARG A 1 20.69 75.98 20.87
C ARG A 1 20.03 74.74 21.46
N TYR A 2 18.83 74.44 20.96
CA TYR A 2 17.95 73.29 21.18
C TYR A 2 18.41 72.15 22.13
N ILE A 3 17.62 71.92 23.19
CA ILE A 3 17.61 70.69 24.01
C ILE A 3 16.24 70.03 23.74
N TYR A 4 16.26 68.84 23.14
CA TYR A 4 15.11 67.93 23.12
C TYR A 4 15.24 66.96 24.29
N ILE A 5 14.08 66.71 24.90
CA ILE A 5 13.87 66.23 26.26
C ILE A 5 14.14 64.72 26.39
N SER A 6 15.04 64.39 27.32
CA SER A 6 15.19 63.05 27.89
C SER A 6 13.97 62.74 28.77
N CYS A 7 13.30 61.64 28.48
CA CYS A 7 12.20 61.12 29.30
C CYS A 7 12.81 60.33 30.47
N GLU A 8 12.96 60.99 31.61
CA GLU A 8 13.36 60.37 32.87
C GLU A 8 12.12 59.99 33.68
N SER A 9 12.07 58.70 34.04
CA SER A 9 11.47 58.09 35.23
C SER A 9 10.44 58.90 36.04
N SER A 10 9.20 58.40 36.02
CA SER A 10 8.25 58.50 37.15
C SER A 10 7.61 57.12 37.39
N PRO A 11 7.51 56.64 38.64
CA PRO A 11 6.99 55.31 38.94
C PRO A 11 5.46 55.39 38.99
N VAL A 12 4.80 55.21 37.85
CA VAL A 12 3.35 54.97 37.81
C VAL A 12 3.11 53.47 37.79
N SER A 13 2.25 53.08 38.72
CA SER A 13 1.94 51.75 39.21
C SER A 13 1.91 50.64 38.14
N SER A 14 2.64 49.55 38.40
CA SER A 14 2.53 48.28 37.69
C SER A 14 1.15 47.61 37.88
N SER A 15 0.31 48.15 38.77
CA SER A 15 -1.04 47.68 39.06
C SER A 15 -2.11 48.16 38.06
N ASP A 16 -1.96 49.32 37.42
CA ASP A 16 -3.01 49.86 36.52
C ASP A 16 -3.06 49.17 35.16
N ARG A 17 -1.94 48.69 34.62
CA ARG A 17 -1.93 47.90 33.38
C ARG A 17 -2.51 46.49 33.57
N THR A 18 -2.38 45.93 34.76
CA THR A 18 -3.00 44.64 35.12
C THR A 18 -4.46 44.78 35.52
N CYS A 19 -4.89 45.94 36.03
CA CYS A 19 -6.26 46.17 36.53
C CYS A 19 -7.33 46.13 35.42
N PHE A 20 -7.02 46.59 34.20
CA PHE A 20 -7.96 46.54 33.08
C PHE A 20 -8.06 45.17 32.39
N THR A 21 -7.04 44.31 32.54
CA THR A 21 -7.04 42.95 31.98
C THR A 21 -7.78 41.93 32.85
N THR A 22 -8.03 42.26 34.13
CA THR A 22 -8.73 41.41 35.12
C THR A 22 -10.07 42.00 35.58
N SER A 23 -10.64 42.97 34.85
CA SER A 23 -11.99 43.45 35.14
C SER A 23 -13.03 42.41 34.66
N PRO A 24 -14.02 42.00 35.48
CA PRO A 24 -15.04 41.02 35.09
C PRO A 24 -15.84 41.45 33.84
N ASP A 25 -15.90 42.74 33.54
CA ASP A 25 -16.53 43.31 32.34
C ASP A 25 -15.72 42.97 31.06
N TYR A 26 -14.39 42.90 31.13
CA TYR A 26 -13.54 42.48 30.01
C TYR A 26 -13.76 41.00 29.65
N GLU A 27 -13.85 40.13 30.66
CA GLU A 27 -14.15 38.71 30.45
C GLU A 27 -15.56 38.49 29.88
N GLN A 28 -16.56 39.23 30.36
CA GLN A 28 -17.92 39.18 29.82
C GLN A 28 -17.98 39.62 28.36
N ARG A 29 -17.31 40.72 27.99
CA ARG A 29 -17.23 41.18 26.60
C ARG A 29 -16.50 40.19 25.69
N LYS A 30 -15.44 39.55 26.18
CA LYS A 30 -14.73 38.48 25.45
C LYS A 30 -15.65 37.28 25.19
N LYS A 31 -16.41 36.84 26.20
CA LYS A 31 -17.42 35.76 26.04
C LYS A 31 -18.52 36.13 25.04
N LEU A 32 -18.99 37.38 25.06
CA LEU A 32 -19.97 37.86 24.09
C LEU A 32 -19.40 37.85 22.67
N LEU A 33 -18.17 38.34 22.48
CA LEU A 33 -17.48 38.32 21.18
C LEU A 33 -17.39 36.89 20.62
N GLU A 34 -16.95 35.92 21.42
CA GLU A 34 -16.90 34.51 21.01
C GLU A 34 -18.28 33.95 20.67
N SER A 35 -19.33 34.35 21.39
CA SER A 35 -20.70 33.94 21.07
C SER A 35 -21.18 34.51 19.73
N LEU A 36 -20.79 35.73 19.39
CA LEU A 36 -21.11 36.37 18.11
C LEU A 36 -20.32 35.72 16.97
N LYS A 37 -19.03 35.41 17.17
CA LYS A 37 -18.22 34.65 16.22
C LYS A 37 -18.85 33.29 15.92
N ASN A 38 -19.27 32.54 16.95
CA ASN A 38 -19.96 31.25 16.79
C ASN A 38 -21.28 31.37 16.00
N LYS A 39 -22.08 32.41 16.26
CA LYS A 39 -23.33 32.65 15.52
C LYS A 39 -23.06 33.00 14.06
N LEU A 40 -22.04 33.81 13.82
CA LEU A 40 -21.66 34.22 12.47
C LEU A 40 -21.11 33.03 11.67
N GLU A 41 -20.26 32.20 12.29
CA GLU A 41 -19.84 30.90 11.75
C GLU A 41 -21.06 30.06 11.36
N ALA A 42 -21.99 29.81 12.30
CA ALA A 42 -23.17 28.99 12.04
C ALA A 42 -24.06 29.50 10.88
N LEU A 43 -24.12 30.82 10.68
CA LEU A 43 -24.85 31.42 9.55
C LEU A 43 -24.10 31.27 8.21
N LEU A 44 -22.76 31.28 8.24
CA LEU A 44 -21.94 31.17 7.03
C LEU A 44 -21.66 29.72 6.64
N SER A 45 -21.59 28.77 7.58
CA SER A 45 -21.21 27.38 7.30
C SER A 45 -22.02 26.72 6.17
N PRO A 46 -23.37 26.85 6.10
CA PRO A 46 -24.13 26.26 5.00
C PRO A 46 -23.80 26.88 3.64
N ARG A 47 -23.53 28.19 3.60
CA ARG A 47 -23.19 28.92 2.37
C ARG A 47 -21.77 28.59 1.92
N LEU A 48 -20.84 28.49 2.88
CA LEU A 48 -19.48 28.03 2.63
C LEU A 48 -19.49 26.60 2.07
N VAL A 49 -20.18 25.67 2.72
CA VAL A 49 -20.28 24.28 2.25
C VAL A 49 -20.87 24.21 0.84
N ALA A 50 -21.89 25.02 0.52
CA ALA A 50 -22.44 25.08 -0.84
C ALA A 50 -21.42 25.62 -1.87
N ALA A 51 -20.67 26.67 -1.51
CA ALA A 51 -19.62 27.22 -2.37
C ALA A 51 -18.48 26.22 -2.60
N LEU A 52 -18.05 25.50 -1.56
CA LEU A 52 -17.02 24.46 -1.64
C LEU A 52 -17.48 23.28 -2.50
N SER A 53 -18.69 22.76 -2.25
CA SER A 53 -19.27 21.66 -3.02
C SER A 53 -19.53 22.01 -4.49
N SER A 54 -19.75 23.29 -4.81
CA SER A 54 -19.90 23.76 -6.20
C SER A 54 -18.57 24.15 -6.85
N HIS A 55 -17.44 24.01 -6.15
CA HIS A 55 -16.11 24.43 -6.61
C HIS A 55 -16.04 25.91 -7.04
N ASN A 56 -16.90 26.78 -6.50
CA ASN A 56 -16.92 28.19 -6.84
C ASN A 56 -15.77 28.94 -6.16
N LEU A 57 -14.74 29.31 -6.93
CA LEU A 57 -13.54 29.96 -6.43
C LEU A 57 -13.80 31.34 -5.83
N GLU A 58 -14.64 32.16 -6.46
CA GLU A 58 -14.86 33.55 -6.04
C GLU A 58 -15.53 33.59 -4.66
N GLU A 59 -16.62 32.84 -4.49
CA GLU A 59 -17.33 32.73 -3.22
C GLU A 59 -16.44 32.09 -2.15
N ALA A 60 -15.69 31.04 -2.48
CA ALA A 60 -14.78 30.38 -1.54
C ALA A 60 -13.66 31.33 -1.06
N GLN A 61 -13.13 32.21 -1.92
CA GLN A 61 -12.15 33.23 -1.51
C GLN A 61 -12.77 34.28 -0.58
N GLU A 62 -13.99 34.73 -0.87
CA GLU A 62 -14.69 35.69 0.00
C GLU A 62 -14.97 35.10 1.38
N TYR A 63 -15.56 33.90 1.44
CA TYR A 63 -15.78 33.22 2.71
C TYR A 63 -14.44 32.86 3.39
N GLY A 64 -13.40 32.52 2.63
CA GLY A 64 -12.04 32.31 3.13
C GLY A 64 -11.49 33.50 3.91
N LYS A 65 -11.64 34.70 3.34
CA LYS A 65 -11.24 35.96 4.00
C LYS A 65 -12.09 36.22 5.26
N MET A 66 -13.40 35.94 5.23
CA MET A 66 -14.29 36.10 6.38
C MET A 66 -13.95 35.14 7.53
N PHE A 67 -13.72 33.86 7.25
CA PHE A 67 -13.37 32.89 8.28
C PHE A 67 -11.98 33.14 8.88
N THR A 68 -11.06 33.68 8.06
CA THR A 68 -9.74 34.13 8.56
C THR A 68 -9.88 35.35 9.47
N SER A 69 -10.72 36.33 9.12
CA SER A 69 -10.93 37.52 9.96
C SER A 69 -11.67 37.23 11.28
N ILE A 70 -12.46 36.15 11.31
CA ILE A 70 -13.17 35.67 12.51
C ILE A 70 -12.28 34.76 13.39
N GLU A 71 -11.03 34.49 12.96
CA GLU A 71 -10.08 33.59 13.62
C GLU A 71 -10.58 32.13 13.68
N ARG A 72 -11.34 31.70 12.67
CA ARG A 72 -11.94 30.35 12.54
C ARG A 72 -11.40 29.56 11.35
N TYR A 73 -10.12 29.75 11.05
CA TYR A 73 -9.45 29.11 9.92
C TYR A 73 -9.50 27.57 9.99
N SER A 74 -9.32 26.99 11.19
CA SER A 74 -9.42 25.54 11.41
C SER A 74 -10.78 24.96 11.04
N GLN A 75 -11.86 25.69 11.27
CA GLN A 75 -13.22 25.26 10.95
C GLN A 75 -13.44 25.27 9.44
N LEU A 76 -12.96 26.31 8.75
CA LEU A 76 -12.96 26.39 7.29
C LEU A 76 -12.20 25.19 6.66
N ARG A 77 -11.03 24.84 7.20
CA ARG A 77 -10.30 23.63 6.80
C ARG A 77 -11.13 22.36 6.98
N ASN A 78 -11.78 22.21 8.14
CA ASN A 78 -12.60 21.04 8.44
C ASN A 78 -13.82 20.92 7.52
N TYR A 79 -14.47 22.04 7.17
CA TYR A 79 -15.57 22.04 6.22
C TYR A 79 -15.12 21.59 4.83
N PHE A 80 -13.96 22.09 4.35
CA PHE A 80 -13.37 21.63 3.10
C PHE A 80 -13.04 20.14 3.12
N ILE A 81 -12.29 19.68 4.13
CA ILE A 81 -11.94 18.26 4.27
C ILE A 81 -13.22 17.40 4.28
N GLY A 82 -14.24 17.79 5.02
CA GLY A 82 -15.49 17.05 5.11
C GLY A 82 -16.19 16.87 3.76
N CYS A 83 -16.32 17.94 2.98
CA CYS A 83 -17.03 17.91 1.69
C CYS A 83 -16.25 17.15 0.61
N HIS A 84 -14.94 17.37 0.53
CA HIS A 84 -14.13 16.72 -0.50
C HIS A 84 -13.83 15.26 -0.14
N LYS A 85 -13.78 14.91 1.16
CA LYS A 85 -13.58 13.52 1.59
C LYS A 85 -14.73 12.63 1.10
N THR A 86 -15.98 13.09 1.21
CA THR A 86 -17.12 12.32 0.71
C THR A 86 -17.03 12.11 -0.80
N ALA A 87 -16.65 13.15 -1.56
CA ALA A 87 -16.45 13.03 -3.00
C ALA A 87 -15.33 12.04 -3.36
N LEU A 88 -14.20 12.03 -2.63
CA LEU A 88 -13.11 11.08 -2.86
C LEU A 88 -13.53 9.62 -2.56
N VAL A 89 -14.31 9.41 -1.50
CA VAL A 89 -14.88 8.08 -1.19
C VAL A 89 -15.87 7.65 -2.26
N GLU A 90 -16.66 8.57 -2.81
CA GLU A 90 -17.60 8.29 -3.89
C GLU A 90 -16.92 7.79 -5.17
N ILE A 91 -15.71 8.29 -5.49
CA ILE A 91 -14.89 7.79 -6.60
C ILE A 91 -14.63 6.30 -6.45
N TRP A 92 -14.23 5.85 -5.25
CA TRP A 92 -14.05 4.42 -5.00
C TRP A 92 -15.37 3.65 -5.16
N THR A 93 -16.45 4.13 -4.55
CA THR A 93 -17.74 3.40 -4.59
C THR A 93 -18.36 3.31 -5.98
N SER A 94 -18.11 4.30 -6.86
CA SER A 94 -18.61 4.31 -8.23
C SER A 94 -17.82 3.39 -9.15
N LEU A 95 -16.51 3.25 -8.90
CA LEU A 95 -15.64 2.34 -9.64
C LEU A 95 -15.71 0.90 -9.12
N HIS A 96 -16.03 0.72 -7.84
CA HIS A 96 -16.06 -0.58 -7.19
C HIS A 96 -17.20 -1.43 -7.73
N ASP A 97 -16.84 -2.53 -8.40
CA ASP A 97 -17.76 -3.53 -8.90
C ASP A 97 -17.33 -4.90 -8.34
N PRO A 98 -18.11 -5.52 -7.44
CA PRO A 98 -17.74 -6.79 -6.82
C PRO A 98 -17.69 -7.96 -7.83
N ALA A 99 -18.27 -7.80 -9.03
CA ALA A 99 -18.19 -8.81 -10.08
C ALA A 99 -16.90 -8.73 -10.90
N LYS A 100 -16.16 -7.62 -10.82
CA LYS A 100 -14.93 -7.38 -11.60
C LYS A 100 -13.68 -7.62 -10.75
N SER A 101 -12.57 -7.95 -11.43
CA SER A 101 -11.29 -8.11 -10.76
C SER A 101 -10.78 -6.77 -10.21
N LEU A 102 -10.10 -6.80 -9.07
CA LEU A 102 -9.51 -5.61 -8.44
C LEU A 102 -8.67 -4.77 -9.42
N MET A 103 -7.95 -5.46 -10.32
CA MET A 103 -7.07 -4.83 -11.30
C MET A 103 -7.79 -4.05 -12.40
N SER A 104 -9.11 -4.19 -12.56
CA SER A 104 -9.85 -3.41 -13.55
C SER A 104 -10.17 -1.99 -13.09
N TYR A 105 -10.22 -1.75 -11.79
CA TYR A 105 -10.64 -0.46 -11.22
C TYR A 105 -9.59 0.20 -10.31
N LEU A 106 -8.71 -0.58 -9.67
CA LEU A 106 -7.68 -0.03 -8.77
C LEU A 106 -6.71 0.94 -9.47
N PRO A 107 -6.19 0.69 -10.70
CA PRO A 107 -5.35 1.66 -11.39
C PRO A 107 -6.11 2.96 -11.69
N SER A 108 -7.34 2.85 -12.22
CA SER A 108 -8.18 4.01 -12.54
C SER A 108 -8.52 4.84 -11.30
N PHE A 109 -8.73 4.19 -10.15
CA PHE A 109 -8.93 4.87 -8.88
C PHE A 109 -7.69 5.70 -8.48
N TYR A 110 -6.50 5.12 -8.54
CA TYR A 110 -5.27 5.85 -8.21
C TYR A 110 -4.95 6.97 -9.21
N ASP A 111 -5.21 6.76 -10.50
CA ASP A 111 -5.02 7.79 -11.53
C ASP A 111 -5.98 8.97 -11.29
N GLU A 112 -7.26 8.69 -10.97
CA GLU A 112 -8.23 9.74 -10.64
C GLU A 112 -7.82 10.47 -9.35
N LEU A 113 -7.34 9.78 -8.32
CA LEU A 113 -6.82 10.42 -7.11
C LEU A 113 -5.63 11.35 -7.40
N LEU A 114 -4.69 10.95 -8.27
CA LEU A 114 -3.56 11.81 -8.67
C LEU A 114 -4.04 13.04 -9.44
N SER A 115 -4.96 12.84 -10.39
CA SER A 115 -5.58 13.93 -11.15
C SER A 115 -6.26 14.94 -10.21
N ARG A 116 -7.03 14.43 -9.24
CA ARG A 116 -7.70 15.24 -8.22
C ARG A 116 -6.72 15.98 -7.34
N TRP A 117 -5.66 15.33 -6.88
CA TRP A 117 -4.62 16.00 -6.10
C TRP A 117 -4.05 17.21 -6.86
N HIS A 118 -3.73 17.02 -8.15
CA HIS A 118 -3.20 18.08 -8.99
C HIS A 118 -4.18 19.25 -9.14
N SER A 119 -5.44 18.97 -9.50
CA SER A 119 -6.45 20.03 -9.64
C SER A 119 -6.71 20.76 -8.32
N GLU A 120 -6.84 20.01 -7.22
CA GLU A 120 -7.14 20.56 -5.91
C GLU A 120 -5.97 21.37 -5.36
N TYR A 121 -4.72 21.00 -5.66
CA TYR A 121 -3.56 21.78 -5.25
C TYR A 121 -3.57 23.18 -5.86
N THR A 122 -3.84 23.29 -7.17
CA THR A 122 -3.93 24.59 -7.85
C THR A 122 -5.09 25.46 -7.33
N TRP A 123 -6.21 24.82 -6.97
CA TRP A 123 -7.37 25.51 -6.42
C TRP A 123 -7.13 25.95 -4.96
N CYS A 124 -6.66 25.04 -4.11
CA CYS A 124 -6.39 25.30 -2.70
C CYS A 124 -5.32 26.36 -2.51
N SER A 125 -4.32 26.43 -3.39
CA SER A 125 -3.28 27.47 -3.36
C SER A 125 -3.83 28.90 -3.53
N GLN A 126 -5.06 29.05 -4.03
CA GLN A 126 -5.73 30.34 -4.20
C GLN A 126 -6.64 30.72 -3.02
N VAL A 127 -7.02 29.75 -2.18
CA VAL A 127 -8.01 29.94 -1.09
C VAL A 127 -7.36 29.77 0.29
N PHE A 128 -6.39 28.87 0.43
CA PHE A 128 -5.73 28.51 1.68
C PHE A 128 -4.25 28.91 1.68
N SER A 129 -3.70 29.09 2.88
CA SER A 129 -2.28 29.43 3.08
C SER A 129 -1.39 28.19 3.17
N ASP A 130 -1.95 27.01 3.42
CA ASP A 130 -1.25 25.73 3.65
C ASP A 130 -1.82 24.57 2.80
N PRO A 131 -1.90 24.71 1.45
CA PRO A 131 -2.56 23.74 0.57
C PRO A 131 -2.01 22.32 0.69
N LEU A 132 -0.70 22.17 0.88
CA LEU A 132 -0.04 20.87 1.02
C LEU A 132 -0.49 20.12 2.28
N ASP A 133 -0.57 20.79 3.42
CA ASP A 133 -1.01 20.18 4.69
C ASP A 133 -2.49 19.80 4.64
N LEU A 134 -3.32 20.70 4.09
CA LEU A 134 -4.76 20.49 3.94
C LEU A 134 -5.06 19.26 3.07
N LEU A 135 -4.44 19.18 1.89
CA LEU A 135 -4.65 18.06 0.97
C LEU A 135 -4.10 16.74 1.52
N SER A 136 -2.96 16.79 2.21
CA SER A 136 -2.40 15.59 2.84
C SER A 136 -3.37 15.02 3.87
N GLN A 137 -4.00 15.86 4.71
CA GLN A 137 -5.02 15.44 5.66
C GLN A 137 -6.29 14.93 5.00
N LEU A 138 -6.76 15.60 3.93
CA LEU A 138 -7.93 15.18 3.16
C LEU A 138 -7.73 13.77 2.57
N PHE A 139 -6.64 13.54 1.84
CA PHE A 139 -6.36 12.28 1.18
C PHE A 139 -6.05 11.17 2.20
N SER A 140 -5.28 11.46 3.26
CA SER A 140 -5.05 10.53 4.38
C SER A 140 -6.37 10.06 4.97
N GLY A 141 -7.23 11.01 5.35
CA GLY A 141 -8.52 10.70 5.96
C GLY A 141 -9.48 9.95 5.02
N ALA A 142 -9.43 10.21 3.71
CA ALA A 142 -10.21 9.48 2.72
C ALA A 142 -9.71 8.02 2.58
N LEU A 143 -8.40 7.82 2.44
CA LEU A 143 -7.79 6.50 2.31
C LEU A 143 -7.97 5.65 3.57
N GLU A 144 -7.84 6.23 4.76
CA GLU A 144 -8.13 5.57 6.05
C GLU A 144 -9.58 5.07 6.11
N SER A 145 -10.54 5.85 5.60
CA SER A 145 -11.94 5.41 5.57
C SER A 145 -12.20 4.27 4.59
N LEU A 146 -11.38 4.17 3.54
CA LEU A 146 -11.43 3.11 2.54
C LEU A 146 -10.58 1.88 2.89
N GLU A 147 -9.71 1.97 3.91
CA GLU A 147 -8.73 0.94 4.26
C GLU A 147 -9.37 -0.46 4.39
N SER A 148 -10.46 -0.55 5.17
CA SER A 148 -11.17 -1.81 5.40
C SER A 148 -11.81 -2.39 4.13
N GLN A 149 -12.19 -1.54 3.16
CA GLN A 149 -12.79 -1.97 1.90
C GLN A 149 -11.71 -2.48 0.94
N ILE A 150 -10.63 -1.71 0.78
CA ILE A 150 -9.48 -2.08 -0.07
C ILE A 150 -8.85 -3.37 0.44
N SER A 151 -8.65 -3.50 1.76
CA SER A 151 -8.11 -4.71 2.40
C SER A 151 -8.97 -5.94 2.12
N ARG A 152 -10.30 -5.81 2.18
CA ARG A 152 -11.23 -6.91 1.84
C ARG A 152 -11.14 -7.30 0.37
N CYS A 153 -11.04 -6.33 -0.53
CA CYS A 153 -10.91 -6.61 -1.96
C CYS A 153 -9.58 -7.32 -2.29
N LEU A 154 -8.49 -6.90 -1.66
CA LEU A 154 -7.18 -7.56 -1.77
C LEU A 154 -7.22 -9.00 -1.25
N GLN A 155 -7.87 -9.22 -0.09
CA GLN A 155 -8.04 -10.57 0.47
C GLN A 155 -8.91 -11.47 -0.41
N ALA A 156 -10.00 -10.95 -0.98
CA ALA A 156 -10.85 -11.69 -1.91
C ALA A 156 -10.08 -12.06 -3.19
N SER A 157 -9.28 -11.14 -3.73
CA SER A 157 -8.45 -11.40 -4.90
C SER A 157 -7.41 -12.50 -4.67
N LEU A 158 -6.96 -12.71 -3.42
CA LEU A 158 -6.02 -13.77 -3.08
C LEU A 158 -6.67 -15.16 -3.04
N GLN A 159 -7.98 -15.23 -2.80
CA GLN A 159 -8.74 -16.49 -2.84
C GLN A 159 -9.05 -16.93 -4.28
N SER A 160 -9.25 -15.98 -5.19
CA SER A 160 -9.60 -16.25 -6.59
C SER A 160 -8.41 -16.30 -7.54
N SER A 161 -7.30 -15.63 -7.20
CA SER A 161 -6.21 -15.34 -8.13
C SER A 161 -4.83 -15.61 -7.52
N SER A 162 -3.82 -15.74 -8.38
CA SER A 162 -2.42 -15.97 -8.00
C SER A 162 -1.78 -14.76 -7.32
N LEU A 163 -0.68 -15.01 -6.59
CA LEU A 163 0.18 -13.99 -5.99
C LEU A 163 0.59 -12.86 -6.94
N SER A 164 0.58 -13.09 -8.26
CA SER A 164 0.82 -12.05 -9.26
C SER A 164 -0.16 -10.87 -9.19
N THR A 165 -1.46 -11.11 -8.93
CA THR A 165 -2.44 -10.02 -8.83
C THR A 165 -2.18 -9.13 -7.62
N LEU A 166 -1.70 -9.71 -6.52
CA LEU A 166 -1.26 -8.95 -5.35
C LEU A 166 -0.05 -8.06 -5.71
N THR A 167 0.91 -8.62 -6.45
CA THR A 167 2.08 -7.88 -6.93
C THR A 167 1.68 -6.70 -7.81
N ASP A 168 0.79 -6.94 -8.77
CA ASP A 168 0.30 -5.89 -9.66
C ASP A 168 -0.42 -4.79 -8.87
N ALA A 169 -1.30 -5.15 -7.93
CA ALA A 169 -2.01 -4.20 -7.08
C ALA A 169 -1.05 -3.35 -6.22
N ARG A 170 -0.02 -3.99 -5.64
CA ARG A 170 1.02 -3.30 -4.88
C ARG A 170 1.82 -2.33 -5.76
N GLN A 171 2.14 -2.73 -6.99
CA GLN A 171 2.81 -1.86 -7.94
C GLN A 171 1.97 -0.63 -8.30
N GLN A 172 0.64 -0.75 -8.40
CA GLN A 172 -0.21 0.43 -8.63
C GLN A 172 -0.17 1.40 -7.44
N ALA A 173 -0.22 0.89 -6.21
CA ALA A 173 -0.07 1.74 -5.02
C ALA A 173 1.32 2.42 -4.97
N LEU A 174 2.40 1.73 -5.37
CA LEU A 174 3.74 2.32 -5.44
C LEU A 174 3.85 3.38 -6.54
N LYS A 175 3.23 3.16 -7.70
CA LYS A 175 3.16 4.17 -8.77
C LYS A 175 2.42 5.42 -8.29
N PHE A 176 1.33 5.24 -7.54
CA PHE A 176 0.61 6.33 -6.91
C PHE A 176 1.49 7.15 -5.96
N VAL A 177 2.19 6.49 -5.03
CA VAL A 177 3.11 7.17 -4.09
C VAL A 177 4.20 7.94 -4.84
N LYS A 178 4.83 7.34 -5.85
CA LYS A 178 5.84 8.03 -6.68
C LYS A 178 5.27 9.21 -7.45
N GLY A 179 4.02 9.11 -7.90
CA GLY A 179 3.29 10.22 -8.53
C GLY A 179 3.10 11.38 -7.55
N LEU A 180 2.66 11.09 -6.33
CA LEU A 180 2.55 12.08 -5.25
C LEU A 180 3.92 12.70 -4.92
N GLU A 181 4.96 11.89 -4.73
CA GLU A 181 6.31 12.36 -4.42
C GLU A 181 6.83 13.33 -5.48
N LYS A 182 6.64 13.02 -6.76
CA LYS A 182 7.01 13.92 -7.86
C LYS A 182 6.29 15.26 -7.76
N MET A 183 4.96 15.25 -7.55
CA MET A 183 4.18 16.49 -7.42
C MET A 183 4.57 17.30 -6.18
N ILE A 184 4.87 16.64 -5.06
CA ILE A 184 5.30 17.30 -3.83
C ILE A 184 6.70 17.91 -3.99
N SER A 185 7.60 17.23 -4.72
CA SER A 185 8.97 17.72 -4.96
C SER A 185 9.04 19.01 -5.79
N GLU A 186 7.98 19.31 -6.56
CA GLU A 186 7.85 20.55 -7.32
C GLU A 186 7.48 21.75 -6.44
N VAL A 187 7.06 21.51 -5.19
CA VAL A 187 6.62 22.52 -4.23
C VAL A 187 7.75 22.83 -3.23
N PRO A 188 8.03 24.12 -2.91
CA PRO A 188 8.96 24.47 -1.85
C PRO A 188 8.52 23.87 -0.51
N MET A 189 9.27 22.89 -0.02
CA MET A 189 8.91 22.16 1.18
C MET A 189 9.04 23.03 2.44
N PRO A 190 8.02 23.07 3.31
CA PRO A 190 8.17 23.67 4.62
C PRO A 190 9.17 22.87 5.46
N SER A 191 10.04 23.57 6.17
CA SER A 191 10.92 23.01 7.19
C SER A 191 10.36 23.30 8.58
N PRO A 192 10.06 22.31 9.44
CA PRO A 192 10.24 20.86 9.31
C PRO A 192 9.19 20.15 8.43
N PRO A 193 9.43 18.89 8.01
CA PRO A 193 8.49 18.12 7.20
C PRO A 193 7.15 17.94 7.91
N LEU A 194 6.06 18.03 7.14
CA LEU A 194 4.69 17.99 7.64
C LEU A 194 4.31 16.59 8.15
N PRO A 195 3.72 16.47 9.36
CA PRO A 195 3.24 15.19 9.90
C PRO A 195 2.14 14.56 9.04
N SER A 196 1.32 15.37 8.37
CA SER A 196 0.23 14.93 7.50
C SER A 196 0.70 14.21 6.24
N LEU A 197 1.93 14.46 5.78
CA LEU A 197 2.52 13.71 4.67
C LEU A 197 2.87 12.28 5.09
N PHE A 198 3.34 12.10 6.32
CA PHE A 198 3.61 10.76 6.85
C PHE A 198 2.32 9.97 7.02
N SER A 199 1.24 10.60 7.51
CA SER A 199 -0.05 9.94 7.62
C SER A 199 -0.63 9.56 6.26
N LEU A 200 -0.44 10.40 5.23
CA LEU A 200 -0.84 10.07 3.86
C LEU A 200 -0.10 8.83 3.33
N VAL A 201 1.22 8.78 3.49
CA VAL A 201 2.03 7.62 3.07
C VAL A 201 1.59 6.37 3.83
N GLU A 202 1.38 6.48 5.14
CA GLU A 202 0.89 5.37 5.98
C GLU A 202 -0.48 4.87 5.48
N ALA A 203 -1.43 5.78 5.20
CA ALA A 203 -2.76 5.44 4.73
C ALA A 203 -2.76 4.72 3.37
N VAL A 204 -1.84 5.05 2.46
CA VAL A 204 -1.69 4.35 1.17
C VAL A 204 -1.18 2.91 1.38
N HIS A 205 -0.26 2.71 2.31
CA HIS A 205 0.35 1.41 2.57
C HIS A 205 -0.45 0.51 3.52
N ALA A 206 -1.27 1.09 4.39
CA ALA A 206 -2.04 0.38 5.43
C ALA A 206 -2.80 -0.86 4.92
N PRO A 207 -3.54 -0.82 3.77
CA PRO A 207 -4.27 -1.99 3.28
C PRO A 207 -3.39 -3.19 2.93
N PHE A 208 -2.11 -2.94 2.64
CA PHE A 208 -1.15 -3.99 2.25
C PHE A 208 -0.39 -4.54 3.46
N CYS A 209 -0.31 -3.83 4.58
CA CYS A 209 0.53 -4.21 5.73
C CYS A 209 0.24 -5.62 6.23
N GLN A 210 -1.04 -5.97 6.45
CA GLN A 210 -1.41 -7.31 6.92
C GLN A 210 -1.07 -8.41 5.91
N LEU A 211 -1.13 -8.11 4.62
CA LEU A 211 -0.82 -9.05 3.53
C LEU A 211 0.69 -9.28 3.44
N LEU A 212 1.49 -8.22 3.58
CA LEU A 212 2.95 -8.30 3.57
C LEU A 212 3.49 -9.11 4.75
N VAL A 213 2.89 -8.99 5.93
CA VAL A 213 3.23 -9.83 7.09
C VAL A 213 2.97 -11.32 6.81
N ARG A 214 1.90 -11.63 6.07
CA ARG A 214 1.52 -13.01 5.72
C ARG A 214 2.23 -13.55 4.48
N TYR A 215 2.96 -12.70 3.74
CA TYR A 215 3.61 -13.05 2.48
C TYR A 215 4.47 -14.33 2.53
N PRO A 216 5.32 -14.57 3.56
CA PRO A 216 6.14 -15.79 3.60
C PRO A 216 5.31 -17.07 3.56
N ASN A 217 4.16 -17.09 4.26
CA ASN A 217 3.26 -18.24 4.29
C ASN A 217 2.56 -18.41 2.93
N LEU A 218 2.16 -17.32 2.29
CA LEU A 218 1.50 -17.35 0.99
C LEU A 218 2.45 -17.83 -0.11
N GLU A 219 3.70 -17.36 -0.10
CA GLU A 219 4.72 -17.78 -1.05
C GLU A 219 5.06 -19.26 -0.85
N GLN A 220 5.20 -19.73 0.40
CA GLN A 220 5.40 -21.16 0.69
C GLN A 220 4.23 -22.02 0.19
N GLN A 221 2.98 -21.57 0.38
CA GLN A 221 1.80 -22.29 -0.11
C GLN A 221 1.79 -22.35 -1.64
N SER A 222 2.10 -21.25 -2.32
CA SER A 222 2.20 -21.20 -3.78
C SER A 222 3.27 -22.15 -4.32
N LEU A 223 4.48 -22.11 -3.75
CA LEU A 223 5.57 -23.00 -4.11
C LEU A 223 5.23 -24.48 -3.87
N THR A 224 4.56 -24.77 -2.75
CA THR A 224 4.09 -26.13 -2.42
C THR A 224 3.03 -26.61 -3.42
N HIS A 225 2.12 -25.74 -3.85
CA HIS A 225 1.14 -26.06 -4.88
C HIS A 225 1.83 -26.39 -6.21
N THR A 226 2.80 -25.57 -6.63
CA THR A 226 3.58 -25.83 -7.85
C THR A 226 4.29 -27.19 -7.81
N LEU A 227 4.85 -27.60 -6.66
CA LEU A 227 5.46 -28.94 -6.52
C LEU A 227 4.43 -30.08 -6.58
N LYS A 228 3.22 -29.87 -6.06
CA LYS A 228 2.16 -30.88 -6.11
C LYS A 228 1.72 -31.14 -7.55
N ASP A 229 1.56 -30.08 -8.34
CA ASP A 229 1.16 -30.17 -9.74
C ASP A 229 2.24 -30.82 -10.63
N MET A 230 3.53 -30.72 -10.25
CA MET A 230 4.61 -31.38 -10.97
C MET A 230 4.52 -32.90 -10.84
N GLN A 231 4.14 -33.59 -11.91
CA GLN A 231 4.24 -35.05 -11.98
C GLN A 231 5.66 -35.46 -12.36
N LEU A 232 6.31 -36.21 -11.47
CA LEU A 232 7.67 -36.70 -11.67
C LEU A 232 7.72 -38.19 -12.04
N TYR A 233 6.69 -38.97 -11.69
CA TYR A 233 6.63 -40.40 -11.95
C TYR A 233 5.58 -40.70 -13.01
N THR A 234 5.96 -41.50 -14.00
CA THR A 234 5.07 -42.02 -15.04
C THR A 234 5.17 -43.55 -15.09
N ALA A 235 4.22 -44.23 -15.75
CA ALA A 235 4.22 -45.68 -15.82
C ALA A 235 5.42 -46.25 -16.58
N ALA A 236 5.98 -45.50 -17.53
CA ALA A 236 7.17 -45.87 -18.28
C ALA A 236 8.44 -45.27 -17.64
N PRO A 237 9.50 -46.08 -17.42
CA PRO A 237 10.72 -45.63 -16.73
C PRO A 237 11.51 -44.59 -17.55
N GLU A 238 11.50 -44.68 -18.88
CA GLU A 238 12.12 -43.71 -19.79
C GLU A 238 11.46 -42.32 -19.74
N ASP A 239 10.14 -42.29 -19.72
CA ASP A 239 9.34 -41.06 -19.56
C ASP A 239 9.54 -40.45 -18.17
N THR A 240 9.76 -41.29 -17.15
CA THR A 240 10.01 -40.84 -15.79
C THR A 240 11.36 -40.12 -15.72
N VAL A 241 12.41 -40.65 -16.35
CA VAL A 241 13.73 -39.97 -16.41
C VAL A 241 13.64 -38.65 -17.18
N SER A 242 12.91 -38.62 -18.30
CA SER A 242 12.65 -37.39 -19.06
C SER A 242 11.86 -36.35 -18.24
N SER A 243 10.91 -36.82 -17.43
CA SER A 243 10.12 -35.99 -16.51
C SER A 243 10.97 -35.44 -15.37
N LEU A 244 11.88 -36.24 -14.80
CA LEU A 244 12.86 -35.77 -13.81
C LEU A 244 13.77 -34.69 -14.40
N SER A 245 14.36 -34.94 -15.57
CA SER A 245 15.26 -33.99 -16.25
C SER A 245 14.58 -32.65 -16.50
N SER A 246 13.36 -32.67 -17.03
CA SER A 246 12.58 -31.45 -17.31
C SER A 246 12.04 -30.76 -16.05
N SER A 247 12.05 -31.42 -14.89
CA SER A 247 11.56 -30.83 -13.64
C SER A 247 12.56 -29.86 -13.00
N ILE A 248 13.86 -30.12 -13.12
CA ILE A 248 14.92 -29.28 -12.56
C ILE A 248 14.82 -27.82 -13.03
N PRO A 249 14.78 -27.51 -14.35
CA PRO A 249 14.67 -26.14 -14.81
C PRO A 249 13.34 -25.49 -14.38
N LYS A 250 12.25 -26.25 -14.25
CA LYS A 250 10.97 -25.73 -13.76
C LYS A 250 11.06 -25.31 -12.29
N VAL A 251 11.67 -26.12 -11.43
CA VAL A 251 11.86 -25.82 -10.01
C VAL A 251 12.74 -24.59 -9.82
N LEU A 252 13.86 -24.50 -10.54
CA LEU A 252 14.74 -23.34 -10.51
C LEU A 252 14.03 -22.07 -11.00
N HIS A 253 13.25 -22.19 -12.07
CA HIS A 253 12.44 -21.07 -12.57
C HIS A 253 11.40 -20.62 -11.53
N SER A 254 10.69 -21.54 -10.88
CA SER A 254 9.74 -21.21 -9.82
C SER A 254 10.40 -20.51 -8.63
N ALA A 255 11.61 -20.93 -8.25
CA ALA A 255 12.39 -20.26 -7.20
C ALA A 255 12.82 -18.84 -7.61
N ALA A 256 13.25 -18.65 -8.86
CA ALA A 256 13.60 -17.33 -9.39
C ALA A 256 12.39 -16.38 -9.42
N GLN A 257 11.22 -16.88 -9.85
CA GLN A 257 9.98 -16.09 -9.81
C GLN A 257 9.56 -15.73 -8.38
N ALA A 258 9.77 -16.61 -7.40
CA ALA A 258 9.49 -16.32 -5.99
C ALA A 258 10.38 -15.19 -5.46
N LEU A 259 11.65 -15.17 -5.86
CA LEU A 259 12.56 -14.07 -5.56
C LEU A 259 12.10 -12.74 -6.17
N GLU A 260 11.74 -12.76 -7.46
CA GLU A 260 11.25 -11.56 -8.15
C GLU A 260 9.98 -11.01 -7.48
N ARG A 261 9.01 -11.87 -7.17
CA ARG A 261 7.79 -11.48 -6.43
C ARG A 261 8.11 -10.88 -5.07
N CYS A 262 9.05 -11.46 -4.32
CA CYS A 262 9.43 -10.96 -3.01
C CYS A 262 9.97 -9.53 -3.09
N VAL A 263 10.84 -9.24 -4.07
CA VAL A 263 11.36 -7.90 -4.30
C VAL A 263 10.24 -6.94 -4.71
N GLN A 264 9.38 -7.34 -5.65
CA GLN A 264 8.31 -6.48 -6.14
C GLN A 264 7.23 -6.15 -5.08
N LEU A 265 6.94 -7.08 -4.16
CA LEU A 265 5.92 -6.91 -3.13
C LEU A 265 6.44 -6.23 -1.87
N THR A 266 7.59 -6.70 -1.39
CA THR A 266 8.13 -6.34 -0.07
C THR A 266 9.34 -5.43 -0.17
N GLU A 267 9.79 -5.01 -1.36
CA GLU A 267 11.03 -4.23 -1.56
C GLU A 267 12.27 -4.90 -0.93
N GLY A 268 12.21 -6.22 -0.70
CA GLY A 268 13.29 -7.01 -0.06
C GLY A 268 13.14 -7.25 1.43
N TRP A 269 12.18 -6.60 2.11
CA TRP A 269 11.94 -6.81 3.55
C TRP A 269 11.45 -8.23 3.89
N GLY A 270 10.84 -8.92 2.92
CA GLY A 270 10.36 -10.30 3.07
C GLY A 270 11.40 -11.40 2.86
N THR A 271 12.65 -11.05 2.56
CA THR A 271 13.71 -12.00 2.14
C THR A 271 13.96 -13.10 3.18
N ALA A 272 14.00 -12.77 4.48
CA ALA A 272 14.19 -13.77 5.53
C ALA A 272 13.05 -14.81 5.56
N GLY A 273 11.83 -14.40 5.21
CA GLY A 273 10.69 -15.32 5.07
C GLY A 273 10.80 -16.17 3.80
N LEU A 274 11.20 -15.55 2.68
CA LEU A 274 11.42 -16.24 1.41
C LEU A 274 12.48 -17.34 1.51
N VAL A 275 13.61 -17.09 2.19
CA VAL A 275 14.67 -18.09 2.35
C VAL A 275 14.13 -19.36 3.02
N ARG A 276 13.33 -19.21 4.08
CA ARG A 276 12.68 -20.35 4.76
C ARG A 276 11.70 -21.08 3.85
N ALA A 277 10.92 -20.34 3.05
CA ALA A 277 10.00 -20.93 2.08
C ALA A 277 10.74 -21.72 0.99
N LEU A 278 11.86 -21.18 0.48
CA LEU A 278 12.70 -21.84 -0.51
C LEU A 278 13.40 -23.08 0.06
N GLU A 279 13.92 -23.02 1.28
CA GLU A 279 14.50 -24.19 1.96
C GLU A 279 13.48 -25.33 2.08
N ALA A 280 12.26 -25.01 2.53
CA ALA A 280 11.17 -25.98 2.60
C ALA A 280 10.77 -26.52 1.21
N PHE A 281 10.76 -25.66 0.19
CA PHE A 281 10.45 -26.03 -1.20
C PHE A 281 11.50 -26.98 -1.78
N PHE A 282 12.79 -26.65 -1.68
CA PHE A 282 13.86 -27.53 -2.17
C PHE A 282 13.93 -28.84 -1.40
N THR A 283 13.73 -28.82 -0.07
CA THR A 283 13.68 -30.05 0.74
C THR A 283 12.54 -30.97 0.29
N GLN A 284 11.34 -30.42 0.06
CA GLN A 284 10.21 -31.18 -0.46
C GLN A 284 10.48 -31.73 -1.86
N TYR A 285 11.05 -30.93 -2.76
CA TYR A 285 11.42 -31.38 -4.09
C TYR A 285 12.45 -32.51 -4.07
N LEU A 286 13.52 -32.37 -3.28
CA LEU A 286 14.56 -33.41 -3.13
C LEU A 286 13.98 -34.69 -2.54
N SER A 287 13.07 -34.61 -1.58
CA SER A 287 12.38 -35.79 -1.05
C SER A 287 11.53 -36.48 -2.12
N LYS A 288 10.83 -35.70 -2.96
CA LYS A 288 10.02 -36.21 -4.07
C LYS A 288 10.92 -36.88 -5.12
N LEU A 289 12.03 -36.24 -5.51
CA LEU A 289 13.05 -36.84 -6.39
C LEU A 289 13.63 -38.13 -5.81
N SER A 290 13.98 -38.15 -4.53
CA SER A 290 14.52 -39.35 -3.88
C SER A 290 13.51 -40.49 -3.91
N SER A 291 12.23 -40.20 -3.61
CA SER A 291 11.16 -41.19 -3.67
C SER A 291 10.93 -41.73 -5.09
N THR A 292 10.99 -40.89 -6.13
CA THR A 292 10.78 -41.32 -7.51
C THR A 292 11.96 -42.12 -8.04
N VAL A 293 13.19 -41.75 -7.69
CA VAL A 293 14.40 -42.52 -8.00
C VAL A 293 14.37 -43.88 -7.30
N ASN A 294 13.91 -43.95 -6.05
CA ASN A 294 13.76 -45.23 -5.34
C ASN A 294 12.68 -46.12 -5.96
N SER A 295 11.54 -45.54 -6.40
CA SER A 295 10.51 -46.27 -7.13
C SER A 295 11.03 -46.78 -8.48
N LEU A 296 11.77 -45.96 -9.22
CA LEU A 296 12.44 -46.37 -10.47
C LEU A 296 13.42 -47.52 -10.24
N ARG A 297 14.23 -47.44 -9.19
CA ARG A 297 15.16 -48.53 -8.80
C ARG A 297 14.41 -49.84 -8.55
N GLY A 298 13.25 -49.78 -7.89
CA GLY A 298 12.37 -50.92 -7.68
C GLY A 298 11.83 -51.50 -8.99
N SER A 299 11.27 -50.65 -9.86
CA SER A 299 10.73 -51.04 -11.17
C SER A 299 11.81 -51.63 -12.10
N CYS A 300 13.07 -51.20 -11.96
CA CYS A 300 14.19 -51.72 -12.74
C CYS A 300 14.85 -52.97 -12.13
N GLY A 301 14.34 -53.52 -11.02
CA GLY A 301 14.87 -54.74 -10.39
C GLY A 301 16.26 -54.59 -9.74
N LEU A 302 16.81 -53.38 -9.66
CA LEU A 302 18.19 -53.09 -9.20
C LEU A 302 18.38 -53.20 -7.67
N GLY A 303 17.35 -53.59 -6.91
CA GLY A 303 17.38 -53.74 -5.44
C GLY A 303 17.26 -55.18 -4.92
N THR A 304 16.82 -56.12 -5.74
CA THR A 304 16.67 -57.54 -5.39
C THR A 304 17.99 -58.26 -5.63
N ARG A 305 18.70 -58.62 -4.54
CA ARG A 305 19.81 -59.59 -4.63
C ARG A 305 19.29 -60.84 -5.32
N ALA A 306 19.83 -61.14 -6.50
CA ALA A 306 19.50 -62.30 -7.31
C ALA A 306 19.56 -63.59 -6.46
N GLY A 307 18.39 -64.10 -6.06
CA GLY A 307 18.17 -65.53 -5.86
C GLY A 307 17.91 -66.13 -7.24
N GLY A 308 18.75 -67.07 -7.65
CA GLY A 308 18.92 -67.47 -9.05
C GLY A 308 17.66 -67.91 -9.79
N GLY A 309 17.68 -67.63 -11.09
CA GLY A 309 16.69 -68.12 -12.07
C GLY A 309 16.77 -67.27 -13.31
N GLY A 310 17.50 -67.74 -14.33
CA GLY A 310 17.67 -67.01 -15.58
C GLY A 310 16.35 -66.73 -16.29
N ALA A 311 16.06 -65.46 -16.55
CA ALA A 311 15.02 -65.04 -17.48
C ALA A 311 15.43 -63.71 -18.15
N SER A 312 15.28 -63.69 -19.48
CA SER A 312 15.24 -62.56 -20.42
C SER A 312 16.36 -61.50 -20.37
N ARG A 313 17.44 -61.77 -21.10
CA ARG A 313 18.55 -60.85 -21.41
C ARG A 313 18.16 -59.68 -22.36
N GLY A 314 16.86 -59.55 -22.70
CA GLY A 314 16.32 -58.55 -23.63
C GLY A 314 15.81 -57.28 -22.94
N GLU A 315 15.37 -57.37 -21.68
CA GLU A 315 14.93 -56.22 -20.88
C GLU A 315 16.12 -55.43 -20.30
N ASP A 316 17.29 -56.06 -20.21
CA ASP A 316 18.54 -55.50 -19.66
C ASP A 316 19.00 -54.21 -20.38
N TRP A 317 18.82 -54.11 -21.70
CA TRP A 317 19.26 -52.94 -22.48
C TRP A 317 18.40 -51.70 -22.20
N ALA A 318 17.10 -51.86 -21.98
CA ALA A 318 16.20 -50.74 -21.63
C ALA A 318 16.56 -50.17 -20.25
N TYR A 319 16.86 -51.04 -19.27
CA TYR A 319 17.31 -50.61 -17.95
C TYR A 319 18.67 -49.90 -17.98
N LEU A 320 19.59 -50.35 -18.87
CA LEU A 320 20.88 -49.71 -19.07
C LEU A 320 20.73 -48.32 -19.70
N GLN A 321 19.81 -48.15 -20.66
CA GLN A 321 19.47 -46.84 -21.23
C GLN A 321 18.86 -45.89 -20.18
N VAL A 322 17.97 -46.38 -19.31
CA VAL A 322 17.39 -45.61 -18.20
C VAL A 322 18.48 -45.17 -17.21
N ALA A 323 19.43 -46.06 -16.88
CA ALA A 323 20.55 -45.73 -16.00
C ALA A 323 21.49 -44.68 -16.62
N PHE A 324 21.78 -44.79 -17.91
CA PHE A 324 22.63 -43.83 -18.62
C PHE A 324 21.96 -42.44 -18.72
N ALA A 325 20.65 -42.42 -19.00
CA ALA A 325 19.85 -41.19 -19.02
C ALA A 325 19.79 -40.52 -17.63
N LEU A 326 19.69 -41.29 -16.55
CA LEU A 326 19.79 -40.77 -15.17
C LEU A 326 21.15 -40.14 -14.89
N ILE A 327 22.24 -40.79 -15.29
CA ILE A 327 23.61 -40.26 -15.13
C ILE A 327 23.77 -38.96 -15.93
N GLN A 328 23.30 -38.92 -17.17
CA GLN A 328 23.31 -37.69 -17.98
C GLN A 328 22.49 -36.55 -17.38
N CYS A 329 21.42 -36.85 -16.63
CA CYS A 329 20.65 -35.84 -15.90
C CYS A 329 21.40 -35.28 -14.68
N CYS A 330 22.34 -36.05 -14.11
CA CYS A 330 23.15 -35.64 -12.97
C CYS A 330 24.44 -34.89 -13.37
N GLY A 331 24.86 -34.99 -14.63
CA GLY A 331 26.13 -34.46 -15.14
C GLY A 331 27.24 -35.50 -15.11
#